data_AF-A0A399QJG4-F1
#
_entry.id   AF-A0A399QJG4-F1
#
_cell.length_a   1.000
_cell.length_b   1.000
_cell.length_c   1.000
_cell.angle_alpha   90.00
_cell.angle_beta   90.00
_cell.angle_gamma   90.00
#
_symmetry.space_group_name_H-M   'P 1'
#
loop_
_entity.id
_entity.type
_entity.pdbx_description
1 polymer ?
#
loop_
_entity_poly.entity_id
_entity_poly.type
_entity_poly.pdbx_seq_one_letter_code
_entity_poly.pdbx_strand_id
1 'polypeptide(L)'
;AAGAVRDRALLDGVDVVLLMVGVGDSIRLTPQRVWRRLLCGAIEDLARGLPEGARVLIPEVPPLNESVGIPSPWRAVAARHARLLNRITAEIVASRPDADAVPFPGESVIDLGDPDAAQASRVYASWSRAFVHRMLGPSHAADA
;
A
#
# COMPACT_ATOMS: atom_id res chain seq x y z
N ALA A 1 -10.48 -9.59 16.15
CA ALA A 1 -11.17 -9.30 14.87
C ALA A 1 -10.21 -9.53 13.71
N ALA A 2 -10.69 -9.76 12.48
CA ALA A 2 -9.80 -9.78 11.31
C ALA A 2 -9.09 -8.42 11.19
N GLY A 3 -7.76 -8.43 11.02
CA GLY A 3 -6.94 -7.21 10.97
C GLY A 3 -6.37 -6.72 12.30
N ALA A 4 -6.52 -7.47 13.40
CA ALA A 4 -5.89 -7.13 14.68
C ALA A 4 -4.44 -7.64 14.76
N VAL A 5 -3.54 -6.80 15.23
CA VAL A 5 -2.15 -7.14 15.58
C VAL A 5 -2.20 -8.09 16.78
N ARG A 6 -1.74 -9.32 16.58
CA ARG A 6 -1.77 -10.36 17.61
C ARG A 6 -0.64 -10.20 18.63
N ASP A 7 0.56 -9.87 18.16
CA ASP A 7 1.77 -9.75 18.98
C ASP A 7 2.21 -8.29 19.05
N ARG A 8 1.57 -7.52 19.94
CA ARG A 8 1.77 -6.06 20.02
C ARG A 8 3.21 -5.66 20.35
N ALA A 9 3.92 -6.49 21.12
CA ALA A 9 5.32 -6.28 21.46
C ALA A 9 6.26 -6.26 20.23
N LEU A 10 5.83 -6.80 19.07
CA LEU A 10 6.62 -6.69 17.84
C LEU A 10 6.61 -5.28 17.24
N LEU A 11 5.72 -4.41 17.70
CA LEU A 11 5.65 -3.00 17.29
C LEU A 11 6.56 -2.11 18.14
N ASP A 12 7.11 -2.63 19.24
CA ASP A 12 7.99 -1.87 20.12
C ASP A 12 9.25 -1.46 19.34
N GLY A 13 9.50 -0.14 19.26
CA GLY A 13 10.62 0.42 18.52
C GLY A 13 10.47 0.41 17.00
N VAL A 14 9.28 0.12 16.45
CA VAL A 14 9.01 0.20 15.02
C VAL A 14 8.63 1.64 14.64
N ASP A 15 9.45 2.29 13.81
CA ASP A 15 9.17 3.63 13.30
C ASP A 15 8.18 3.62 12.13
N VAL A 16 8.17 2.55 11.33
CA VAL A 16 7.37 2.47 10.11
C VAL A 16 6.83 1.06 9.87
N VAL A 17 5.54 0.97 9.56
CA VAL A 17 4.88 -0.26 9.10
C VAL A 17 4.50 -0.12 7.64
N LEU A 18 4.90 -1.07 6.80
CA LEU A 18 4.40 -1.18 5.42
C LEU A 18 3.20 -2.14 5.40
N LEU A 19 1.99 -1.60 5.22
CA LEU A 19 0.75 -2.38 5.13
C LEU A 19 0.46 -2.76 3.68
N MET A 20 1.10 -3.84 3.21
CA MET A 20 0.98 -4.33 1.83
C MET A 20 -0.36 -5.04 1.58
N VAL A 21 -1.37 -4.32 1.09
CA VAL A 21 -2.72 -4.83 0.83
C VAL A 21 -3.29 -4.33 -0.49
N GLY A 22 -4.42 -4.89 -0.95
CA GLY A 22 -5.23 -4.31 -2.03
C GLY A 22 -5.19 -5.02 -3.39
N VAL A 23 -4.12 -5.75 -3.75
CA VAL A 23 -4.11 -6.57 -5.00
C VAL A 23 -5.16 -7.67 -4.91
N GLY A 24 -5.14 -8.45 -3.82
CA GLY A 24 -6.13 -9.51 -3.59
C GLY A 24 -7.56 -8.98 -3.53
N ASP A 25 -7.77 -7.82 -2.89
CA ASP A 25 -9.06 -7.13 -2.80
C ASP A 25 -9.56 -6.63 -4.16
N SER A 26 -8.64 -6.22 -5.02
CA SER A 26 -8.93 -5.80 -6.40
C SER A 26 -9.40 -6.96 -7.26
N ILE A 27 -8.78 -8.13 -7.11
CA ILE A 27 -9.16 -9.37 -7.80
C ILE A 27 -10.50 -9.90 -7.27
N ARG A 28 -10.71 -9.84 -5.95
CA ARG A 28 -11.93 -10.33 -5.28
C ARG A 28 -13.10 -9.35 -5.34
N LEU A 29 -12.90 -8.16 -5.90
CA LEU A 29 -13.87 -7.07 -5.94
C LEU A 29 -14.43 -6.72 -4.55
N THR A 30 -13.53 -6.62 -3.55
CA THR A 30 -13.91 -6.27 -2.18
C THR A 30 -14.80 -5.03 -2.17
N PRO A 31 -16.02 -5.08 -1.62
CA PRO A 31 -16.92 -3.94 -1.63
C PRO A 31 -16.27 -2.72 -0.95
N GLN A 32 -16.48 -1.53 -1.51
CA GLN A 32 -15.88 -0.27 -1.02
C GLN A 32 -16.09 -0.03 0.48
N ARG A 33 -17.31 -0.31 0.97
CA ARG A 33 -17.64 -0.20 2.40
C ARG A 33 -16.84 -1.17 3.26
N VAL A 34 -16.61 -2.38 2.76
CA VAL A 34 -15.80 -3.40 3.45
C VAL A 34 -14.34 -2.98 3.47
N TRP A 35 -13.81 -2.53 2.32
CA TRP A 35 -12.45 -1.99 2.21
C TRP A 35 -12.21 -0.86 3.20
N ARG A 36 -13.06 0.18 3.18
CA ARG A 36 -12.95 1.32 4.11
C ARG A 36 -12.96 0.88 5.57
N ARG A 37 -13.92 0.03 5.96
CA ARG A 37 -14.03 -0.45 7.34
C ARG A 37 -12.79 -1.22 7.78
N LEU A 38 -12.32 -2.16 6.96
CA LEU A 38 -11.17 -3.00 7.29
C LEU A 38 -9.86 -2.20 7.32
N LEU A 39 -9.67 -1.29 6.36
CA LEU A 39 -8.48 -0.46 6.31
C LEU A 39 -8.41 0.52 7.48
N CYS A 40 -9.51 1.22 7.80
CA CYS A 40 -9.57 2.07 8.99
C CYS A 40 -9.27 1.28 10.26
N GLY A 41 -9.89 0.11 10.43
CA GLY A 41 -9.67 -0.73 11.61
C GLY A 41 -8.24 -1.24 11.72
N ALA A 42 -7.59 -1.60 10.60
CA ALA A 42 -6.20 -2.02 10.57
C ALA A 42 -5.25 -0.87 10.96
N ILE A 43 -5.45 0.33 10.38
CA ILE A 43 -4.66 1.51 10.72
C ILE A 43 -4.83 1.86 12.20
N GLU A 44 -6.07 1.92 12.70
CA GLU A 44 -6.34 2.23 14.11
C GLU A 44 -5.73 1.20 15.08
N ASP A 45 -5.70 -0.07 14.69
CA ASP A 45 -5.10 -1.11 15.54
C ASP A 45 -3.58 -1.08 15.54
N LEU A 46 -2.95 -0.80 14.39
CA LEU A 46 -1.52 -0.56 14.27
C LEU A 46 -1.10 0.69 15.04
N ALA A 47 -1.77 1.82 14.81
CA ALA A 47 -1.46 3.11 15.45
C ALA A 47 -1.50 3.03 16.97
N ARG A 48 -2.48 2.33 17.55
CA ARG A 48 -2.55 2.11 19.02
C ARG A 48 -1.36 1.32 19.59
N GLY A 49 -0.60 0.61 18.76
CA GLY A 49 0.51 -0.25 19.19
C GLY A 49 1.87 0.28 18.79
N LEU A 50 1.92 1.31 17.93
CA LEU A 50 3.15 1.91 17.48
C LEU A 50 3.61 3.02 18.43
N PRO A 51 4.93 3.26 18.53
CA PRO A 51 5.49 4.43 19.21
C PRO A 51 4.96 5.75 18.65
N GLU A 52 5.05 6.82 19.45
CA GLU A 52 4.73 8.17 18.98
C GLU A 52 5.63 8.57 17.79
N GLY A 53 5.02 9.17 16.76
CA GLY A 53 5.73 9.58 15.54
C GLY A 53 5.92 8.47 14.50
N ALA A 54 5.61 7.21 14.84
CA ALA A 54 5.65 6.12 13.88
C ALA A 54 4.53 6.23 12.83
N ARG A 55 4.76 5.67 11.64
CA ARG A 55 3.84 5.79 10.50
C ARG A 55 3.44 4.47 9.87
N VAL A 56 2.20 4.39 9.39
CA VAL A 56 1.71 3.29 8.56
C VAL A 56 1.72 3.72 7.10
N LEU A 57 2.53 3.07 6.27
CA LEU A 57 2.60 3.32 4.84
C LEU A 57 1.78 2.27 4.08
N ILE A 58 0.84 2.75 3.27
CA ILE A 58 -0.05 1.90 2.47
C ILE A 58 0.29 2.11 0.99
N PRO A 59 0.85 1.12 0.29
CA PRO A 59 1.07 1.24 -1.13
C PRO A 59 -0.25 1.29 -1.90
N GLU A 60 -0.26 2.07 -2.97
CA GLU A 60 -1.30 1.97 -3.99
C GLU A 60 -1.25 0.62 -4.71
N VAL A 61 -2.41 0.03 -4.98
CA VAL A 61 -2.49 -1.16 -5.82
C VAL A 61 -1.92 -0.84 -7.22
N PRO A 62 -0.99 -1.65 -7.75
CA PRO A 62 -0.41 -1.44 -9.08
C PRO A 62 -1.47 -1.54 -10.18
N PRO A 63 -1.19 -1.02 -11.39
CA PRO A 63 -2.08 -1.19 -12.53
C PRO A 63 -2.15 -2.67 -12.95
N LEU A 64 -3.30 -3.30 -12.70
CA LEU A 64 -3.49 -4.73 -12.93
C LEU A 64 -3.81 -5.13 -14.38
N ASN A 65 -3.78 -4.18 -15.32
CA ASN A 65 -4.13 -4.42 -16.73
C ASN A 65 -3.22 -5.45 -17.40
N GLU A 66 -1.98 -5.56 -16.93
CA GLU A 66 -0.91 -6.36 -17.54
C GLU A 66 -0.48 -7.54 -16.67
N SER A 67 -1.18 -7.79 -15.56
CA SER A 67 -0.84 -8.87 -14.65
C SER A 67 -1.06 -10.25 -15.28
N VAL A 68 0.01 -11.03 -15.47
CA VAL A 68 -0.10 -12.41 -16.00
C VAL A 68 -0.80 -13.37 -15.04
N GLY A 69 -0.75 -13.09 -13.75
CA GLY A 69 -1.48 -13.86 -12.73
C GLY A 69 -3.01 -13.69 -12.80
N ILE A 70 -3.53 -12.76 -13.61
CA ILE A 70 -4.96 -12.50 -13.74
C ILE A 70 -5.42 -12.90 -15.15
N PRO A 71 -6.50 -13.72 -15.29
CA PRO A 71 -7.07 -14.06 -16.58
C PRO A 71 -7.39 -12.81 -17.40
N SER A 72 -7.04 -12.79 -18.69
CA SER A 72 -7.14 -11.59 -19.55
C SER A 72 -8.49 -10.84 -19.45
N PRO A 73 -9.66 -11.51 -19.51
CA PRO A 73 -10.95 -10.83 -19.39
C PRO A 73 -11.16 -10.12 -18.04
N TRP A 74 -10.49 -10.60 -16.99
CA TRP A 74 -10.59 -10.08 -15.62
C TRP A 74 -9.63 -8.91 -15.33
N ARG A 75 -8.57 -8.72 -16.13
CA ARG A 75 -7.54 -7.70 -15.86
C ARG A 75 -8.12 -6.29 -15.83
N ALA A 76 -8.94 -5.93 -16.82
CA ALA A 76 -9.57 -4.62 -16.89
C ALA A 76 -10.53 -4.36 -15.71
N VAL A 77 -11.25 -5.40 -15.28
CA VAL A 77 -12.18 -5.32 -14.15
C VAL A 77 -11.41 -5.13 -12.84
N ALA A 78 -10.39 -5.95 -12.61
CA ALA A 78 -9.52 -5.85 -11.44
C ALA A 78 -8.79 -4.49 -11.40
N ALA A 79 -8.28 -4.01 -12.54
CA ALA A 79 -7.61 -2.71 -12.60
C ALA A 79 -8.54 -1.53 -12.36
N ARG A 80 -9.80 -1.61 -12.84
CA ARG A 80 -10.81 -0.59 -12.51
C ARG A 80 -11.11 -0.58 -11.01
N HIS A 81 -11.21 -1.76 -10.39
CA HIS A 81 -11.44 -1.86 -8.95
C HIS A 81 -10.23 -1.39 -8.15
N ALA A 82 -9.01 -1.73 -8.56
CA ALA A 82 -7.77 -1.22 -7.97
C ALA A 82 -7.73 0.31 -7.92
N ARG A 83 -8.03 0.99 -9.03
CA ARG A 83 -8.11 2.46 -9.07
C ARG A 83 -9.15 3.02 -8.10
N LEU A 84 -10.27 2.33 -7.93
CA LEU A 84 -11.31 2.71 -6.98
C LEU A 84 -10.84 2.53 -5.53
N LEU A 85 -10.19 1.41 -5.21
CA LEU A 85 -9.64 1.16 -3.88
C LEU A 85 -8.52 2.16 -3.54
N ASN A 86 -7.63 2.49 -4.48
CA ASN A 86 -6.60 3.51 -4.30
C ASN A 86 -7.18 4.88 -3.96
N ARG A 87 -8.25 5.31 -4.65
CA ARG A 87 -8.95 6.58 -4.31
C ARG A 87 -9.49 6.55 -2.89
N ILE A 88 -10.15 5.47 -2.49
CA ILE A 88 -10.69 5.33 -1.13
C ILE A 88 -9.56 5.32 -0.09
N THR A 89 -8.45 4.64 -0.37
CA THR A 89 -7.26 4.65 0.48
C THR A 89 -6.72 6.06 0.64
N ALA A 90 -6.57 6.82 -0.44
CA ALA A 90 -6.13 8.21 -0.42
C ALA A 90 -7.04 9.10 0.44
N GLU A 91 -8.37 8.95 0.30
CA GLU A 91 -9.34 9.66 1.14
C GLU A 91 -9.22 9.31 2.63
N ILE A 92 -8.95 8.04 2.96
CA ILE A 92 -8.81 7.59 4.35
C ILE A 92 -7.56 8.20 4.98
N VAL A 93 -6.42 8.11 4.30
CA VAL A 93 -5.14 8.60 4.83
C VAL A 93 -5.07 10.12 4.89
N ALA A 94 -5.77 10.84 4.01
CA ALA A 94 -5.81 12.32 4.04
C ALA A 94 -6.34 12.89 5.37
N SER A 95 -7.09 12.10 6.14
CA SER A 95 -7.63 12.49 7.45
C SER A 95 -6.78 12.01 8.64
N ARG A 96 -5.58 11.45 8.39
CA ARG A 96 -4.78 10.71 9.37
C ARG A 96 -3.32 11.17 9.37
N PRO A 97 -2.79 11.70 10.49
CA PRO A 97 -1.38 12.11 10.57
C PRO A 97 -0.40 10.93 10.69
N ASP A 98 -0.89 9.76 11.08
CA ASP A 98 -0.15 8.52 11.37
C ASP A 98 -0.14 7.53 10.20
N ALA A 99 -0.73 7.89 9.06
CA ALA A 99 -0.81 7.01 7.90
C ALA A 99 -0.65 7.77 6.57
N ASP A 100 0.04 7.15 5.62
CA ASP A 100 0.32 7.73 4.31
C ASP A 100 0.08 6.71 3.19
N ALA A 101 -0.54 7.16 2.09
CA ALA A 101 -0.55 6.40 0.85
C ALA A 101 0.78 6.60 0.10
N VAL A 102 1.32 5.51 -0.45
CA VAL A 102 2.54 5.51 -1.26
C VAL A 102 2.18 5.20 -2.70
N PRO A 103 2.30 6.18 -3.62
CA PRO A 103 1.96 5.99 -5.02
C PRO A 103 2.73 4.83 -5.65
N PHE A 104 2.09 4.14 -6.59
CA PHE A 104 2.80 3.17 -7.41
C PHE A 104 3.73 3.91 -8.40
N PRO A 105 5.03 3.58 -8.47
CA PRO A 105 5.95 4.26 -9.38
C PRO A 105 5.57 3.93 -10.84
N GLY A 106 5.06 4.94 -11.55
CA GLY A 106 4.28 4.75 -12.78
C GLY A 106 5.02 4.27 -14.03
N GLU A 107 6.36 4.24 -14.08
CA GLU A 107 7.03 4.36 -15.40
C GLU A 107 8.07 3.30 -15.79
N SER A 108 8.47 2.32 -14.97
CA SER A 108 9.59 1.44 -15.39
C SER A 108 9.60 0.00 -14.88
N VAL A 109 8.48 -0.54 -14.40
CA VAL A 109 8.52 -1.89 -13.82
C VAL A 109 7.38 -2.83 -14.14
N ILE A 110 6.49 -2.43 -15.03
CA ILE A 110 5.36 -3.26 -15.38
C ILE A 110 5.68 -3.95 -16.70
N ASP A 111 6.52 -4.98 -16.62
CA ASP A 111 6.12 -6.23 -17.25
C ASP A 111 5.74 -7.16 -16.11
N LEU A 112 4.56 -6.90 -15.51
CA LEU A 112 3.91 -7.80 -14.55
C LEU A 112 3.58 -9.17 -15.20
N GLY A 113 3.96 -9.34 -16.46
CA GLY A 113 3.76 -10.53 -17.26
C GLY A 113 4.92 -11.52 -17.27
N ASP A 114 6.15 -11.05 -17.04
CA ASP A 114 7.32 -11.92 -17.02
C ASP A 114 7.51 -12.56 -15.63
N PRO A 115 7.44 -13.90 -15.51
CA PRO A 115 7.65 -14.60 -14.24
C PRO A 115 9.10 -14.59 -13.75
N ASP A 116 10.04 -13.96 -14.46
CA ASP A 116 11.44 -13.87 -14.01
C ASP A 116 11.56 -13.11 -12.67
N ALA A 117 12.16 -13.79 -11.69
CA ALA A 117 12.41 -13.28 -10.34
C ALA A 117 13.22 -11.96 -10.35
N ALA A 118 14.07 -11.74 -11.35
CA ALA A 118 14.79 -10.48 -11.49
C ALA A 118 13.86 -9.29 -11.80
N GLN A 119 12.76 -9.52 -12.53
CA GLN A 119 11.74 -8.50 -12.82
C GLN A 119 10.97 -8.14 -11.55
N ALA A 120 10.46 -9.16 -10.83
CA ALA A 120 9.76 -8.96 -9.56
C ALA A 120 10.63 -8.20 -8.54
N SER A 121 11.92 -8.52 -8.48
CA SER A 121 12.90 -7.83 -7.64
C SER A 121 13.05 -6.35 -8.02
N ARG A 122 13.02 -6.01 -9.32
CA ARG A 122 13.03 -4.62 -9.79
C ARG A 122 11.75 -3.88 -9.38
N VAL A 123 10.58 -4.54 -9.44
CA VAL A 123 9.28 -3.93 -9.03
C VAL A 123 9.35 -3.52 -7.57
N TYR A 124 9.75 -4.45 -6.70
CA TYR A 124 9.88 -4.18 -5.28
C TYR A 124 10.99 -3.17 -4.98
N ALA A 125 12.09 -3.14 -5.75
CA ALA A 125 13.13 -2.13 -5.60
C ALA A 125 12.67 -0.71 -5.99
N SER A 126 11.80 -0.57 -6.99
CA SER A 126 11.22 0.72 -7.34
C SER A 126 10.22 1.18 -6.28
N TRP A 127 9.41 0.25 -5.79
CA TRP A 127 8.45 0.54 -4.72
C TRP A 127 9.16 0.92 -3.43
N SER A 128 10.23 0.22 -3.06
CA SER A 128 11.03 0.55 -1.88
C SER A 128 11.61 1.96 -1.94
N ARG A 129 12.06 2.41 -3.12
CA ARG A 129 12.48 3.82 -3.33
C ARG A 129 11.32 4.78 -3.10
N ALA A 130 10.11 4.47 -3.58
CA ALA A 130 8.93 5.29 -3.35
C ALA A 130 8.57 5.38 -1.84
N PHE A 131 8.67 4.26 -1.11
CA PHE A 131 8.51 4.24 0.35
C PHE A 131 9.54 5.12 1.05
N VAL A 132 10.83 4.97 0.72
CA VAL A 132 11.90 5.79 1.31
C VAL A 132 11.69 7.27 1.01
N HIS A 133 11.33 7.64 -0.22
CA HIS A 133 11.03 9.03 -0.57
C HIS A 133 9.85 9.58 0.25
N ARG A 134 8.79 8.79 0.45
CA ARG A 134 7.65 9.20 1.29
C ARG A 134 8.05 9.37 2.75
N MET A 135 8.90 8.48 3.27
CA MET A 135 9.42 8.55 4.64
C MET A 135 10.24 9.82 4.87
N LEU A 136 11.15 10.16 3.96
CA LEU A 136 12.02 11.32 4.10
C LEU A 136 11.29 12.65 3.92
N GLY A 137 10.07 12.64 3.37
CA GLY A 137 9.33 13.86 3.02
C GLY A 137 10.03 14.67 1.91
N PRO A 138 9.51 15.84 1.51
CA PRO A 138 10.35 16.80 0.82
C PRO A 138 11.52 17.15 1.75
N SER A 139 12.76 16.99 1.30
CA SER A 139 13.93 17.43 2.05
C SER A 139 13.69 18.86 2.49
N HIS A 140 13.58 19.11 3.80
CA HIS A 140 13.94 20.41 4.32
C HIS A 140 15.42 20.57 4.00
N ALA A 141 15.71 21.22 2.87
CA ALA A 141 17.03 21.77 2.64
C ALA A 141 17.36 22.55 3.92
N ALA A 142 18.47 22.16 4.55
CA ALA A 142 18.94 22.77 5.77
C ALA A 142 18.96 24.29 5.59
N ASP A 143 18.09 24.99 6.31
CA ASP A 143 18.29 26.40 6.58
C ASP A 143 19.54 26.48 7.46
N ALA A 144 20.66 26.84 6.83
CA ALA A 144 21.93 27.20 7.43
C ALA A 144 22.18 28.70 7.21
#